data_AF-A0A1M5ZVA0-F1
#
_entry.id   AF-A0A1M5ZVA0-F1
#
_cell.length_a   1.000
_cell.length_b   1.000
_cell.length_c   1.000
_cell.angle_alpha   90.00
_cell.angle_beta   90.00
_cell.angle_gamma   90.00
#
_symmetry.space_group_name_H-M   'P 1'
#
loop_
_entity.id
_entity.type
_entity.pdbx_description
1 polymer ?
#
loop_
_entity_poly.entity_id
_entity_poly.type
_entity_poly.pdbx_seq_one_letter_code
_entity_poly.pdbx_strand_id
1 'polypeptide(L)'
;MYYCEICGKKADIHHIVHRSEGGLDFPLNYKYLCQEHHRGKNGPHRCEETDLKYKLELQNKLLNILPKEYYTVYELSNILNISNNSFKKLTKSLKLYKEGYLKEDIIFYLMGNYFYTYEMLEDLKLAQLALKLS
;
A
#
# COMPACT_ATOMS: atom_id res chain seq x y z
N MET A 1 11.87 18.03 4.38
CA MET A 1 12.71 17.33 3.38
C MET A 1 12.72 15.86 3.73
N TYR A 2 12.47 14.96 2.77
CA TYR A 2 12.43 13.52 3.01
C TYR A 2 13.74 12.84 2.61
N TYR A 3 14.02 11.72 3.24
CA TYR A 3 15.22 10.90 3.01
C TYR A 3 14.80 9.50 2.57
N CYS A 4 15.58 8.90 1.69
CA CYS A 4 15.29 7.60 1.13
C CYS A 4 15.38 6.53 2.21
N GLU A 5 14.32 5.73 2.35
CA GLU A 5 14.25 4.65 3.33
C GLU A 5 15.29 3.54 3.09
N ILE A 6 15.90 3.50 1.91
CA ILE A 6 16.88 2.46 1.53
C ILE A 6 18.32 2.94 1.74
N CYS A 7 18.64 4.19 1.40
CA CYS A 7 20.03 4.67 1.38
C CYS A 7 20.26 6.06 1.97
N GLY A 8 19.24 6.72 2.54
CA GLY A 8 19.37 8.01 3.20
C GLY A 8 19.59 9.23 2.28
N LYS A 9 19.73 9.06 0.96
CA LYS A 9 19.78 10.19 -0.01
C LYS A 9 18.46 10.97 0.00
N LYS A 10 18.46 12.22 -0.50
CA LYS A 10 17.24 13.01 -0.69
C LYS A 10 16.19 12.22 -1.50
N ALA A 11 14.94 12.26 -1.05
CA ALA A 11 13.86 11.43 -1.59
C ALA A 11 12.64 12.22 -2.08
N ASP A 12 11.95 11.61 -3.05
CA ASP A 12 10.59 11.93 -3.46
C ASP A 12 9.60 11.00 -2.74
N ILE A 13 8.32 11.38 -2.74
CA ILE A 13 7.22 10.50 -2.30
C ILE A 13 6.86 9.56 -3.44
N HIS A 14 6.85 8.26 -3.16
CA HIS A 14 6.25 7.22 -3.97
C HIS A 14 4.94 6.76 -3.31
N HIS A 15 3.88 6.59 -4.09
CA HIS A 15 2.62 6.00 -3.61
C HIS A 15 2.69 4.50 -3.87
N ILE A 16 2.60 3.69 -2.81
CA ILE A 16 2.71 2.22 -2.90
C ILE A 16 1.53 1.64 -3.68
N VAL A 17 0.31 2.08 -3.37
CA VAL A 17 -0.89 1.85 -4.17
C VAL A 17 -1.17 3.14 -4.92
N HIS A 18 -1.06 3.10 -6.24
CA HIS A 18 -1.20 4.27 -7.07
C HIS A 18 -2.66 4.71 -7.15
N ARG A 19 -2.88 6.01 -7.38
CA ARG A 19 -4.22 6.57 -7.56
C ARG A 19 -4.98 5.92 -8.74
N SER A 20 -4.27 5.52 -9.80
CA SER A 20 -4.82 4.78 -10.94
C SER A 20 -5.32 3.38 -10.56
N GLU A 21 -4.80 2.82 -9.47
CA GLU A 21 -5.20 1.52 -8.90
C GLU A 21 -6.26 1.69 -7.80
N GLY A 22 -6.77 2.91 -7.57
CA GLY A 22 -7.72 3.19 -6.49
C GLY A 22 -7.06 3.57 -5.16
N GLY A 23 -5.73 3.72 -5.11
CA GLY A 23 -5.01 4.13 -3.92
C GLY A 23 -5.42 5.50 -3.39
N LEU A 24 -5.44 5.62 -2.05
CA LEU A 24 -5.72 6.87 -1.34
C LEU A 24 -4.45 7.56 -0.83
N ASP A 25 -4.56 8.87 -0.65
CA ASP A 25 -3.55 9.69 0.02
C ASP A 25 -3.67 9.53 1.54
N PHE A 26 -2.70 8.82 2.14
CA PHE A 26 -2.49 8.72 3.58
C PHE A 26 -1.03 8.32 3.90
N PRO A 27 -0.49 8.66 5.09
CA PRO A 27 0.94 8.53 5.38
C PRO A 27 1.54 7.15 5.19
N LEU A 28 0.77 6.07 5.43
CA LEU A 28 1.29 4.71 5.30
C LEU A 28 1.40 4.24 3.83
N ASN A 29 0.62 4.82 2.92
CA ASN A 29 0.72 4.54 1.48
C ASN A 29 1.90 5.26 0.82
N TYR A 30 2.69 6.00 1.59
CA TYR A 30 3.87 6.69 1.10
C TYR A 30 5.13 5.89 1.42
N LYS A 31 6.01 5.82 0.43
CA LYS A 31 7.39 5.38 0.59
C LYS A 31 8.32 6.50 0.12
N TYR A 32 9.34 6.81 0.90
CA TYR A 32 10.30 7.85 0.52
C TYR A 32 11.49 7.22 -0.20
N LEU A 33 11.63 7.51 -1.49
CA LEU A 33 12.64 6.90 -2.35
C LEU A 33 13.44 7.96 -3.12
N CYS A 34 14.76 7.81 -3.16
CA CYS A 34 15.61 8.63 -4.04
C CYS A 34 15.40 8.21 -5.51
N GLN A 35 15.89 9.02 -6.45
CA GLN A 35 15.71 8.77 -7.89
C GLN A 35 16.09 7.33 -8.32
N GLU A 36 17.18 6.81 -7.78
CA GLU A 36 17.68 5.46 -8.05
C GLU A 36 16.71 4.37 -7.55
N HIS A 37 16.29 4.44 -6.29
CA HIS A 37 15.37 3.45 -5.71
C HIS A 37 13.91 3.63 -6.11
N HIS A 38 13.54 4.81 -6.62
CA HIS A 38 12.18 5.09 -7.09
C HIS A 38 12.00 4.67 -8.56
N ARG A 39 12.93 5.10 -9.43
CA ARG A 39 12.80 5.02 -10.90
C ARG A 39 13.95 4.26 -11.57
N GLY A 40 14.94 3.79 -10.82
CA GLY A 40 16.03 2.97 -11.35
C GLY A 40 15.57 1.56 -11.71
N LYS A 41 16.51 0.73 -12.18
CA LYS A 41 16.23 -0.63 -12.69
C LYS A 41 15.47 -1.51 -11.69
N ASN A 42 15.78 -1.38 -10.41
CA ASN A 42 15.17 -2.16 -9.32
C ASN A 42 14.12 -1.34 -8.55
N GLY A 43 13.75 -0.15 -9.00
CA GLY A 43 12.72 0.66 -8.34
C GLY A 43 11.30 0.20 -8.72
N PRO A 44 10.28 0.52 -7.91
CA PRO A 44 8.91 0.04 -8.11
C PRO A 44 8.31 0.47 -9.46
N HIS A 45 8.75 1.60 -10.02
CA HIS A 45 8.29 2.05 -11.35
C HIS A 45 8.80 1.18 -12.52
N ARG A 46 9.82 0.33 -12.30
CA ARG A 46 10.44 -0.49 -13.36
C ARG A 46 10.59 -1.97 -12.99
N CYS A 47 10.33 -2.33 -11.74
CA CYS A 47 10.48 -3.68 -11.23
C CYS A 47 9.20 -4.09 -10.50
N GLU A 48 8.39 -4.90 -11.18
CA GLU A 48 7.11 -5.42 -10.67
C GLU A 48 7.30 -6.20 -9.35
N GLU A 49 8.40 -6.95 -9.21
CA GLU A 49 8.73 -7.65 -7.96
C GLU A 49 8.90 -6.66 -6.79
N THR A 50 9.51 -5.50 -7.03
CA THR A 50 9.72 -4.48 -5.99
C THR A 50 8.42 -3.76 -5.65
N ASP A 51 7.61 -3.43 -6.66
CA ASP A 51 6.28 -2.86 -6.49
C ASP A 51 5.37 -3.78 -5.64
N LEU A 52 5.31 -5.07 -5.98
CA LEU A 52 4.53 -6.06 -5.25
C LEU A 52 5.03 -6.24 -3.81
N LYS A 53 6.36 -6.23 -3.58
CA LYS A 53 6.92 -6.27 -2.22
C LYS A 53 6.43 -5.09 -1.38
N TYR A 54 6.41 -3.87 -1.91
CA TYR A 54 5.95 -2.71 -1.16
C TYR A 54 4.44 -2.79 -0.87
N LYS A 55 3.65 -3.30 -1.82
CA LYS A 55 2.20 -3.56 -1.61
C LYS A 55 1.96 -4.59 -0.51
N LEU A 56 2.71 -5.70 -0.49
CA LEU A 56 2.65 -6.69 0.59
C LEU A 56 3.08 -6.11 1.94
N GLU A 57 4.16 -5.31 1.99
CA GLU A 57 4.60 -4.61 3.21
C GLU A 57 3.51 -3.69 3.76
N LEU A 58 2.86 -2.91 2.91
CA LEU A 58 1.74 -2.03 3.29
C LEU A 58 0.54 -2.85 3.82
N GLN A 59 0.12 -3.88 3.09
CA GLN A 59 -1.00 -4.73 3.48
C GLN A 59 -0.77 -5.37 4.85
N ASN A 60 0.42 -5.94 5.07
CA ASN A 60 0.80 -6.54 6.36
C ASN A 60 0.82 -5.50 7.49
N LYS A 61 1.32 -4.29 7.19
CA LYS A 61 1.32 -3.20 8.17
C LYS A 61 -0.10 -2.79 8.55
N LEU A 62 -1.01 -2.68 7.58
CA LEU A 62 -2.43 -2.40 7.83
C LEU A 62 -3.08 -3.49 8.68
N LEU A 63 -2.85 -4.77 8.35
CA LEU A 63 -3.35 -5.91 9.10
C LEU A 63 -2.89 -5.89 10.57
N ASN A 64 -1.65 -5.47 10.81
CA ASN A 64 -1.04 -5.40 12.15
C ASN A 64 -1.57 -4.22 12.98
N ILE A 65 -1.67 -3.02 12.40
CA ILE A 65 -2.13 -1.83 13.15
C ILE A 65 -3.65 -1.79 13.34
N LEU A 66 -4.40 -2.62 12.61
CA LEU A 66 -5.84 -2.79 12.75
C LEU A 66 -6.15 -4.16 13.40
N PRO A 67 -5.99 -4.36 14.71
CA PRO A 67 -6.25 -5.65 15.38
C PRO A 67 -7.73 -6.02 15.55
N LYS A 68 -8.64 -5.04 15.64
CA LYS A 68 -10.11 -5.24 15.77
C LYS A 68 -10.75 -5.62 14.44
N GLU A 69 -11.92 -6.26 14.52
CA GLU A 69 -12.76 -6.60 13.36
C GLU A 69 -13.52 -5.39 12.81
N TYR A 70 -13.96 -4.46 13.66
CA TYR A 70 -14.70 -3.26 13.27
C TYR A 70 -14.05 -1.99 13.81
N TYR A 71 -14.20 -0.89 13.06
CA TYR A 71 -13.71 0.43 13.45
C TYR A 71 -14.72 1.53 13.22
N THR A 72 -14.76 2.46 14.17
CA THR A 72 -15.46 3.73 14.03
C THR A 72 -14.64 4.73 13.21
N VAL A 73 -15.31 5.80 12.76
CA VAL A 73 -14.67 6.93 12.08
C VAL A 73 -13.53 7.54 12.88
N TYR A 74 -13.74 7.71 14.19
CA TYR A 74 -12.78 8.32 15.09
C TYR A 74 -11.51 7.45 15.22
N GLU A 75 -11.68 6.13 15.40
CA GLU A 75 -10.55 5.21 15.50
C GLU A 75 -9.75 5.15 14.20
N LEU A 76 -10.41 5.02 13.05
CA LEU A 76 -9.74 4.99 11.75
C LEU A 76 -8.97 6.28 11.46
N SER A 77 -9.58 7.42 11.75
CA SER A 77 -8.94 8.72 11.53
C SER A 77 -7.66 8.86 12.37
N ASN A 78 -7.68 8.40 13.62
CA ASN A 78 -6.53 8.43 14.52
C ASN A 78 -5.44 7.42 14.14
N ILE A 79 -5.81 6.19 13.77
CA ILE A 79 -4.85 5.12 13.45
C ILE A 79 -4.18 5.37 12.10
N LEU A 80 -4.96 5.73 11.08
CA LEU A 80 -4.46 5.87 9.70
C LEU A 80 -3.92 7.28 9.41
N ASN A 81 -4.23 8.26 10.26
CA ASN A 81 -3.89 9.67 10.08
C ASN A 81 -4.28 10.17 8.67
N ILE A 82 -5.50 9.82 8.25
CA ILE A 82 -6.04 10.07 6.93
C ILE A 82 -6.78 11.41 6.89
N SER A 83 -6.65 12.17 5.79
CA SER A 83 -7.34 13.44 5.66
C SER A 83 -8.87 13.27 5.61
N ASN A 84 -9.63 14.27 6.07
CA ASN A 84 -11.10 14.25 5.99
C ASN A 84 -11.62 13.98 4.57
N ASN A 85 -10.93 14.45 3.53
CA ASN A 85 -11.34 14.24 2.14
C ASN A 85 -11.10 12.80 1.69
N SER A 86 -9.94 12.23 2.02
CA SER A 86 -9.63 10.82 1.74
C SER A 86 -10.57 9.91 2.54
N PHE A 87 -10.90 10.28 3.77
CA PHE A 87 -11.82 9.53 4.62
C PHE A 87 -13.25 9.52 4.07
N LYS A 88 -13.76 10.65 3.58
CA LYS A 88 -15.07 10.70 2.91
C LYS A 88 -15.16 9.77 1.70
N LYS A 89 -14.07 9.62 0.93
CA LYS A 89 -14.01 8.69 -0.21
C LYS A 89 -14.08 7.24 0.28
N LEU A 90 -13.28 6.89 1.28
CA LEU A 90 -13.30 5.57 1.93
C LEU A 90 -14.72 5.23 2.39
N THR A 91 -15.31 6.02 3.28
CA THR A 91 -16.61 5.70 3.89
C THR A 91 -17.78 5.69 2.92
N LYS A 92 -17.69 6.39 1.77
CA LYS A 92 -18.73 6.34 0.74
C LYS A 92 -18.79 4.97 0.06
N SER A 93 -17.68 4.26 0.01
CA SER A 93 -17.55 2.95 -0.63
C SER A 93 -17.74 1.78 0.33
N LEU A 94 -17.68 2.02 1.65
CA LEU A 94 -17.79 0.97 2.66
C LEU A 94 -19.19 0.90 3.27
N LYS A 95 -19.64 -0.31 3.58
CA LYS A 95 -20.86 -0.53 4.35
C LYS A 95 -20.61 -0.18 5.82
N LEU A 96 -21.52 0.59 6.41
CA LEU A 96 -21.53 0.89 7.84
C LEU A 96 -22.37 -0.16 8.58
N TYR A 97 -21.74 -0.90 9.49
CA TYR A 97 -22.40 -1.81 10.43
C TYR A 97 -22.67 -1.09 11.75
N LYS A 98 -23.42 -1.74 12.65
CA LYS A 98 -23.73 -1.18 13.97
C LYS A 98 -22.45 -0.93 14.79
N GLU A 99 -21.46 -1.78 14.61
CA GLU A 99 -20.16 -1.78 15.28
C GLU A 99 -19.14 -0.86 14.59
N GLY A 100 -19.37 -0.50 13.32
CA GLY A 100 -18.47 0.33 12.51
C GLY A 100 -18.23 -0.23 11.11
N TYR A 101 -17.08 0.10 10.53
CA TYR A 101 -16.61 -0.43 9.24
C TYR A 101 -15.81 -1.70 9.44
N LEU A 102 -16.07 -2.72 8.62
CA LEU A 102 -15.38 -4.01 8.68
C LEU A 102 -13.90 -3.84 8.26
N LYS A 103 -12.98 -4.39 9.07
CA LYS A 103 -11.53 -4.35 8.84
C LYS A 103 -11.15 -4.80 7.43
N GLU A 104 -11.71 -5.91 7.00
CA GLU A 104 -11.42 -6.50 5.69
C GLU A 104 -11.79 -5.54 4.56
N ASP A 105 -12.99 -4.95 4.59
CA ASP A 105 -13.43 -3.95 3.62
C ASP A 105 -12.54 -2.70 3.61
N ILE A 106 -12.11 -2.24 4.81
CA ILE A 106 -11.19 -1.10 4.94
C ILE A 106 -9.86 -1.41 4.26
N ILE A 107 -9.24 -2.55 4.59
CA ILE A 107 -7.92 -2.92 4.04
C ILE A 107 -8.03 -3.16 2.54
N PHE A 108 -9.04 -3.89 2.09
CA PHE A 108 -9.29 -4.14 0.66
C PHE A 108 -9.37 -2.82 -0.11
N TYR A 109 -10.12 -1.85 0.39
CA TYR A 109 -10.24 -0.55 -0.25
C TYR A 109 -8.92 0.23 -0.25
N LEU A 110 -8.21 0.28 0.88
CA LEU A 110 -6.91 0.98 0.98
C LEU A 110 -5.85 0.37 0.07
N MET A 111 -5.96 -0.94 -0.22
CA MET A 111 -5.10 -1.67 -1.16
C MET A 111 -5.56 -1.57 -2.62
N GLY A 112 -6.51 -0.69 -2.95
CA GLY A 112 -6.95 -0.49 -4.33
C GLY A 112 -8.01 -1.48 -4.80
N ASN A 113 -8.80 -2.04 -3.88
CA ASN A 113 -9.76 -3.12 -4.15
C ASN A 113 -9.07 -4.39 -4.67
N TYR A 114 -7.91 -4.71 -4.09
CA TYR A 114 -7.14 -5.90 -4.41
C TYR A 114 -6.37 -6.39 -3.17
N PHE A 115 -6.28 -7.71 -3.00
CA PHE A 115 -5.40 -8.32 -2.01
C PHE A 115 -4.19 -8.94 -2.68
N TYR A 116 -3.01 -8.62 -2.17
CA TYR A 116 -1.76 -9.15 -2.69
C TYR A 116 -1.33 -10.36 -1.86
N THR A 117 -0.83 -11.40 -2.52
CA THR A 117 -0.37 -12.63 -1.84
C THR A 117 1.10 -12.90 -2.09
N TYR A 118 1.70 -13.74 -1.24
CA TYR A 118 3.07 -14.19 -1.44
C TYR A 118 3.21 -15.13 -2.64
N GLU A 119 2.16 -15.89 -3.00
CA GLU A 119 2.19 -16.72 -4.21
C GLU A 119 2.40 -15.86 -5.47
N MET A 120 1.75 -14.69 -5.57
CA MET A 120 1.97 -13.76 -6.68
C MET A 120 3.45 -13.34 -6.82
N LEU A 121 4.14 -13.17 -5.69
CA LEU A 121 5.55 -12.79 -5.68
C LEU A 121 6.45 -13.96 -6.08
N GLU A 122 6.08 -15.18 -5.71
CA GLU A 122 6.78 -16.40 -6.11
C GLU A 122 6.61 -16.65 -7.62
N ASP A 123 5.40 -16.51 -8.13
CA ASP A 123 5.09 -16.64 -9.56
C ASP A 123 5.91 -15.67 -10.42
N LEU A 124 6.02 -14.40 -10.01
CA LEU A 124 6.85 -13.42 -10.69
C LEU A 124 8.33 -13.82 -10.72
N LYS A 125 8.86 -14.35 -9.62
CA LYS A 125 10.26 -14.81 -9.56
C LYS A 125 10.49 -16.03 -10.45
N LEU A 126 9.55 -16.97 -10.47
CA LEU A 126 9.61 -18.15 -11.32
C LEU A 126 9.56 -17.77 -12.81
N ALA A 127 8.68 -16.85 -13.19
CA ALA A 127 8.60 -16.34 -14.56
C ALA A 127 9.91 -15.66 -15.00
N GLN A 128 10.51 -14.83 -14.13
CA GLN A 128 11.81 -14.22 -14.42
C GLN A 128 12.95 -15.22 -14.54
N LEU A 129 12.92 -16.30 -13.75
CA LEU A 129 13.91 -17.39 -13.85
C LEU A 129 13.76 -18.14 -15.17
N ALA A 130 12.52 -18.46 -15.56
CA ALA A 130 12.24 -19.13 -16.83
C ALA A 130 12.76 -18.31 -18.04
N LEU A 131 12.53 -16.99 -18.04
CA LEU A 131 13.03 -16.09 -19.09
C LEU A 131 14.56 -15.95 -19.15
N LYS A 132 15.27 -16.24 -18.05
CA LYS A 132 16.74 -16.21 -18.03
C LYS A 132 17.36 -17.53 -18.54
N LEU A 133 16.57 -18.59 -18.56
CA LEU A 133 16.99 -19.93 -19.00
C LEU A 133 16.62 -20.21 -20.46
N SER A 134 15.75 -19.38 -21.05
CA SER A 134 15.43 -19.36 -22.49
C SER A 134 16.40 -18.49 -23.27
#